data_AF-A0A9W8JW39-F1
#
_entry.id   AF-A0A9W8JW39-F1
#
_cell.length_a   1.000
_cell.length_b   1.000
_cell.length_c   1.000
_cell.angle_alpha   90.00
_cell.angle_beta   90.00
_cell.angle_gamma   90.00
#
_symmetry.space_group_name_H-M   'P 1'
#
loop_
_entity.id
_entity.type
_entity.pdbx_description
1 polymer ?
#
loop_
_entity_poly.entity_id
_entity_poly.type
_entity_poly.pdbx_seq_one_letter_code
_entity_poly.pdbx_strand_id
1 'polypeptide(L)'
;MSQEIDAKLFPIPSRFALPLPSQQGGITTSRAWPGVTPSSTEALRGILSKNHRKWHVYFNDKMFHNHIPHAALTLWRLGADSNILEASYKQTSSFQRHSFASPGPITKENWRNHLGDENFYASYLQFMEEEFKTKGMAEMLEEYVFATEANHIENAQPQPEMLARFLEGAIHPFIHTGFGIEFGTPGVFLEGMYMLFILSIFIEKSITGLAQAAIHPSACGMVIPRAWFGNGNVKYLTQHFSTVVGVSRKPQDVHAFTIVARIVGDKRITPCAQAGDEVIAVYMDVMKAHGDAIANYVDEWTLEGDLTRKVEELLWTQTLIYGVCGLEENGGYNADFFLMHLVTSSLLLAPTFAILKRSSQIRLLRAYFSISLTWYIARGRPALNIKAFFSNPTSPYSQFAITPNPWLQIIQSTLVHPDDHVGKLQRALAEYGALWGHVGKGYFKGTELKDAELIDGTLFIRTAGLNAGRVGWVREGEPQLTESTAWDYRGLFPAANAKV
;
A
#
# COMPACT_ATOMS: atom_id res chain seq x y z
N MET A 1 -13.78 -31.22 -14.82
CA MET A 1 -14.11 -30.05 -15.67
C MET A 1 -12.95 -29.08 -15.59
N SER A 2 -12.08 -29.06 -16.60
CA SER A 2 -11.12 -27.96 -16.78
C SER A 2 -11.94 -26.69 -17.00
N GLN A 3 -12.06 -25.84 -15.98
CA GLN A 3 -12.72 -24.55 -16.15
C GLN A 3 -11.82 -23.75 -17.09
N GLU A 4 -12.36 -23.42 -18.26
CA GLU A 4 -11.69 -22.67 -19.32
C GLU A 4 -11.08 -21.39 -18.72
N ILE A 5 -9.75 -21.32 -18.68
CA ILE A 5 -9.03 -20.12 -18.23
C ILE A 5 -9.29 -19.04 -19.27
N ASP A 6 -9.71 -17.85 -18.81
CA ASP A 6 -9.76 -16.69 -19.70
C ASP A 6 -8.31 -16.26 -20.00
N ALA A 7 -7.77 -16.70 -21.13
CA ALA A 7 -6.37 -16.44 -21.48
C ALA A 7 -6.09 -14.96 -21.79
N LYS A 8 -7.13 -14.14 -22.05
CA LYS A 8 -6.98 -12.69 -22.27
C LYS A 8 -6.85 -11.96 -20.94
N LEU A 9 -7.67 -12.33 -19.95
CA LEU A 9 -7.65 -11.72 -18.63
C LEU A 9 -6.56 -12.30 -17.72
N PHE A 10 -6.25 -13.58 -17.87
CA PHE A 10 -5.27 -14.33 -17.07
C PHE A 10 -4.26 -15.05 -17.98
N PRO A 11 -3.44 -14.29 -18.73
CA PRO A 11 -2.32 -14.87 -19.46
C PRO A 11 -1.31 -15.48 -18.49
N ILE A 12 -0.29 -16.18 -19.01
CA ILE A 12 0.85 -16.57 -18.19
C ILE A 12 1.48 -15.28 -17.64
N PRO A 13 1.57 -15.10 -16.30
CA PRO A 13 2.13 -13.89 -15.71
C PRO A 13 3.52 -13.60 -16.28
N SER A 14 3.75 -12.36 -16.70
CA SER A 14 5.03 -11.98 -17.28
C SER A 14 6.13 -12.04 -16.20
N ARG A 15 7.17 -12.84 -16.45
CA ARG A 15 8.37 -12.86 -15.60
C ARG A 15 9.31 -11.68 -15.90
N PHE A 16 9.06 -10.97 -16.99
CA PHE A 16 9.98 -9.99 -17.56
C PHE A 16 9.47 -8.57 -17.39
N ALA A 17 10.32 -7.79 -16.73
CA ALA A 17 10.23 -6.37 -16.49
C ALA A 17 9.67 -5.60 -17.69
N LEU A 18 8.73 -4.69 -17.41
CA LEU A 18 8.63 -3.48 -18.22
C LEU A 18 10.05 -2.88 -18.29
N PRO A 19 10.64 -2.71 -19.49
CA PRO A 19 11.95 -2.09 -19.59
C PRO A 19 11.81 -0.64 -19.16
N LEU A 20 12.21 -0.34 -17.91
CA LEU A 20 12.35 1.04 -17.48
C LEU A 20 13.52 1.66 -18.25
N PRO A 21 13.33 2.81 -18.90
CA PRO A 21 14.42 3.54 -19.53
C PRO A 21 15.47 3.91 -18.49
N SER A 22 16.73 3.62 -18.80
CA SER A 22 17.95 3.92 -18.04
C SER A 22 18.25 3.05 -16.81
N GLN A 23 19.23 2.16 -17.00
CA GLN A 23 19.97 1.43 -15.95
C GLN A 23 20.88 2.37 -15.12
N GLN A 24 20.38 3.53 -14.71
CA GLN A 24 21.07 4.43 -13.77
C GLN A 24 20.05 4.93 -12.75
N GLY A 25 19.53 4.03 -11.89
CA GLY A 25 18.60 4.44 -10.82
C GLY A 25 17.66 3.37 -10.26
N GLY A 26 17.62 2.17 -10.84
CA GLY A 26 17.24 0.91 -10.18
C GLY A 26 15.99 0.91 -9.29
N ILE A 27 14.81 0.76 -9.90
CA ILE A 27 13.75 -0.07 -9.31
C ILE A 27 13.25 -1.03 -10.38
N THR A 28 13.72 -2.27 -10.33
CA THR A 28 13.28 -3.33 -11.23
C THR A 28 12.02 -4.00 -10.71
N THR A 29 11.30 -4.74 -11.56
CA THR A 29 10.24 -5.64 -11.11
C THR A 29 10.75 -6.58 -10.02
N SER A 30 9.92 -6.85 -9.00
CA SER A 30 10.22 -7.77 -7.88
C SER A 30 10.92 -9.03 -8.35
N ARG A 31 11.94 -9.56 -7.67
CA ARG A 31 12.61 -10.80 -8.09
C ARG A 31 11.70 -12.03 -8.00
N ALA A 32 11.95 -13.03 -8.83
CA ALA A 32 11.27 -14.32 -8.75
C ALA A 32 12.12 -15.29 -7.95
N TRP A 33 11.53 -15.94 -6.95
CA TRP A 33 12.18 -17.03 -6.22
C TRP A 33 12.09 -18.34 -7.01
N PRO A 34 13.14 -19.19 -6.99
CA PRO A 34 13.08 -20.51 -7.62
C PRO A 34 11.96 -21.37 -7.01
N GLY A 35 11.28 -22.17 -7.84
CA GLY A 35 10.22 -23.09 -7.40
C GLY A 35 9.02 -23.15 -8.34
N VAL A 36 8.80 -22.09 -9.12
CA VAL A 36 7.69 -22.02 -10.08
C VAL A 36 7.84 -23.04 -11.21
N THR A 37 6.81 -23.88 -11.37
CA THR A 37 6.66 -24.89 -12.43
C THR A 37 5.49 -24.56 -13.38
N PRO A 38 5.38 -25.22 -14.55
CA PRO A 38 4.19 -25.12 -15.40
C PRO A 38 2.89 -25.45 -14.65
N SER A 39 2.91 -26.47 -13.78
CA SER A 39 1.75 -26.86 -12.97
C SER A 39 1.34 -25.77 -11.97
N SER A 40 2.27 -25.18 -11.23
CA SER A 40 1.97 -24.05 -10.33
C SER A 40 1.44 -22.82 -11.08
N THR A 41 1.92 -22.59 -12.30
CA THR A 41 1.47 -21.46 -13.14
C THR A 41 0.05 -21.69 -13.64
N GLU A 42 -0.28 -22.92 -14.03
CA GLU A 42 -1.65 -23.28 -14.41
C GLU A 42 -2.61 -23.21 -13.22
N ALA A 43 -2.18 -23.67 -12.03
CA ALA A 43 -2.95 -23.57 -10.79
C ALA A 43 -3.26 -22.10 -10.44
N LEU A 44 -2.25 -21.22 -10.50
CA LEU A 44 -2.41 -19.78 -10.31
C LEU A 44 -3.47 -19.21 -11.27
N ARG A 45 -3.33 -19.45 -12.57
CA ARG A 45 -4.27 -18.93 -13.59
C ARG A 45 -5.69 -19.45 -13.37
N GLY A 46 -5.82 -20.71 -12.95
CA GLY A 46 -7.09 -21.32 -12.58
C GLY A 46 -7.72 -20.68 -11.33
N ILE A 47 -6.91 -20.33 -10.33
CA ILE A 47 -7.35 -19.62 -9.12
C ILE A 47 -7.86 -18.21 -9.49
N LEU A 48 -7.07 -17.44 -10.25
CA LEU A 48 -7.46 -16.08 -10.66
C LEU A 48 -8.74 -16.11 -11.51
N SER A 49 -8.85 -17.04 -12.46
CA SER A 49 -10.07 -17.20 -13.28
C SER A 49 -11.30 -17.57 -12.44
N LYS A 50 -11.13 -18.42 -11.41
CA LYS A 50 -12.22 -18.75 -10.48
C LYS A 50 -12.61 -17.56 -9.62
N ASN A 51 -11.63 -16.79 -9.14
CA ASN A 51 -11.86 -15.60 -8.36
C ASN A 51 -12.75 -14.61 -9.10
N HIS A 52 -12.30 -14.25 -10.29
CA HIS A 52 -12.95 -13.30 -11.17
C HIS A 52 -14.42 -13.62 -11.46
N ARG A 53 -14.74 -14.90 -11.65
CA ARG A 53 -16.10 -15.34 -12.00
C ARG A 53 -17.03 -15.52 -10.80
N LYS A 54 -16.49 -15.88 -9.63
CA LYS A 54 -17.31 -16.37 -8.52
C LYS A 54 -17.44 -15.39 -7.37
N TRP A 55 -16.38 -14.64 -7.08
CA TRP A 55 -16.24 -13.93 -5.81
C TRP A 55 -16.44 -12.43 -6.01
N HIS A 56 -17.04 -11.82 -5.01
CA HIS A 56 -17.07 -10.38 -4.87
C HIS A 56 -15.67 -9.88 -4.50
N VAL A 57 -15.41 -8.59 -4.70
CA VAL A 57 -14.17 -7.94 -4.26
C VAL A 57 -14.10 -7.72 -2.74
N TYR A 58 -15.18 -8.05 -2.03
CA TYR A 58 -15.27 -8.07 -0.57
C TYR A 58 -15.58 -9.50 -0.12
N PHE A 59 -15.01 -9.93 1.00
CA PHE A 59 -15.33 -11.24 1.58
C PHE A 59 -16.46 -11.20 2.62
N ASN A 60 -16.88 -10.02 3.06
CA ASN A 60 -17.98 -9.86 4.03
C ASN A 60 -18.79 -8.57 3.81
N ASP A 61 -19.84 -8.38 4.60
CA ASP A 61 -20.70 -7.19 4.58
C ASP A 61 -20.10 -5.97 5.31
N LYS A 62 -18.94 -6.15 5.95
CA LYS A 62 -18.11 -5.06 6.51
C LYS A 62 -17.15 -4.48 5.46
N MET A 63 -17.26 -4.89 4.19
CA MET A 63 -16.45 -4.44 3.07
C MET A 63 -14.95 -4.75 3.23
N PHE A 64 -14.60 -5.86 3.89
CA PHE A 64 -13.21 -6.30 3.92
C PHE A 64 -12.82 -6.94 2.59
N HIS A 65 -11.65 -6.57 2.07
CA HIS A 65 -11.23 -6.83 0.71
C HIS A 65 -10.83 -8.29 0.45
N ASN A 66 -11.22 -8.81 -0.70
CA ASN A 66 -10.85 -10.14 -1.16
C ASN A 66 -9.34 -10.23 -1.45
N HIS A 67 -8.63 -11.07 -0.69
CA HIS A 67 -7.18 -11.25 -0.81
C HIS A 67 -6.72 -12.39 -1.72
N ILE A 68 -7.62 -13.14 -2.36
CA ILE A 68 -7.26 -14.32 -3.17
C ILE A 68 -6.19 -14.00 -4.23
N PRO A 69 -6.33 -12.94 -5.06
CA PRO A 69 -5.32 -12.63 -6.07
C PRO A 69 -3.97 -12.28 -5.46
N HIS A 70 -3.97 -11.50 -4.38
CA HIS A 70 -2.74 -11.06 -3.70
C HIS A 70 -1.98 -12.25 -3.10
N ALA A 71 -2.70 -13.15 -2.42
CA ALA A 71 -2.13 -14.34 -1.82
C ALA A 71 -1.53 -15.26 -2.89
N ALA A 72 -2.31 -15.58 -3.93
CA ALA A 72 -1.89 -16.51 -4.98
C ALA A 72 -0.69 -15.97 -5.79
N LEU A 73 -0.71 -14.70 -6.20
CA LEU A 73 0.39 -14.08 -6.95
C LEU A 73 1.65 -13.96 -6.09
N THR A 74 1.50 -13.61 -4.81
CA THR A 74 2.61 -13.53 -3.87
C THR A 74 3.28 -14.89 -3.66
N LEU A 75 2.50 -15.92 -3.32
CA LEU A 75 3.01 -17.27 -3.11
C LEU A 75 3.67 -17.82 -4.38
N TRP A 76 3.05 -17.61 -5.55
CA TRP A 76 3.65 -17.98 -6.82
C TRP A 76 4.98 -17.25 -7.06
N ARG A 77 5.08 -15.95 -6.74
CA ARG A 77 6.34 -15.19 -6.87
C ARG A 77 7.43 -15.68 -5.92
N LEU A 78 7.04 -16.20 -4.75
CA LEU A 78 7.91 -16.82 -3.76
C LEU A 78 8.27 -18.28 -4.09
N GLY A 79 7.77 -18.83 -5.20
CA GLY A 79 8.13 -20.18 -5.67
C GLY A 79 7.23 -21.31 -5.14
N ALA A 80 6.03 -20.99 -4.66
CA ALA A 80 5.06 -22.00 -4.23
C ALA A 80 4.69 -22.98 -5.35
N ASP A 81 4.52 -24.26 -4.99
CA ASP A 81 3.98 -25.27 -5.88
C ASP A 81 2.43 -25.17 -5.99
N SER A 82 1.84 -26.00 -6.85
CA SER A 82 0.38 -26.03 -7.05
C SER A 82 -0.39 -26.39 -5.79
N ASN A 83 0.14 -27.26 -4.93
CA ASN A 83 -0.56 -27.70 -3.72
C ASN A 83 -0.68 -26.57 -2.70
N ILE A 84 0.39 -25.79 -2.52
CA ILE A 84 0.39 -24.62 -1.65
C ILE A 84 -0.61 -23.56 -2.17
N LEU A 85 -0.59 -23.28 -3.48
CA LEU A 85 -1.53 -22.33 -4.10
C LEU A 85 -2.98 -22.78 -3.94
N GLU A 86 -3.27 -24.06 -4.18
CA GLU A 86 -4.62 -24.62 -4.04
C GLU A 86 -5.08 -24.66 -2.57
N ALA A 87 -4.18 -24.95 -1.63
CA ALA A 87 -4.47 -24.91 -0.20
C ALA A 87 -4.80 -23.48 0.26
N SER A 88 -4.01 -22.50 -0.16
CA SER A 88 -4.26 -21.08 0.11
C SER A 88 -5.61 -20.64 -0.46
N TYR A 89 -5.93 -21.01 -1.71
CA TYR A 89 -7.23 -20.72 -2.31
C TYR A 89 -8.38 -21.42 -1.57
N LYS A 90 -8.23 -22.69 -1.18
CA LYS A 90 -9.27 -23.43 -0.45
C LYS A 90 -9.58 -22.76 0.90
N GLN A 91 -8.56 -22.31 1.62
CA GLN A 91 -8.73 -21.60 2.88
C GLN A 91 -9.42 -20.26 2.66
N THR A 92 -8.86 -19.41 1.79
CA THR A 92 -9.36 -18.04 1.57
C THR A 92 -10.74 -18.01 0.92
N SER A 93 -11.07 -18.96 0.04
CA SER A 93 -12.39 -19.05 -0.60
C SER A 93 -13.51 -19.55 0.31
N SER A 94 -13.18 -20.12 1.48
CA SER A 94 -14.19 -20.69 2.40
C SER A 94 -15.10 -19.63 3.05
N PHE A 95 -14.67 -18.37 3.08
CA PHE A 95 -15.39 -17.26 3.67
C PHE A 95 -15.64 -16.12 2.67
N GLN A 96 -15.45 -16.35 1.37
CA GLN A 96 -15.68 -15.32 0.36
C GLN A 96 -17.17 -15.09 0.11
N ARG A 97 -17.51 -13.82 -0.12
CA ARG A 97 -18.84 -13.44 -0.59
C ARG A 97 -18.94 -13.74 -2.08
N HIS A 98 -20.04 -14.36 -2.49
CA HIS A 98 -20.34 -14.57 -3.90
C HIS A 98 -20.62 -13.24 -4.61
N SER A 99 -20.14 -13.13 -5.85
CA SER A 99 -20.58 -12.06 -6.75
C SER A 99 -22.07 -12.24 -7.09
N PHE A 100 -22.76 -11.14 -7.36
CA PHE A 100 -24.18 -11.09 -7.67
C PHE A 100 -24.46 -10.08 -8.78
N ALA A 101 -25.62 -10.22 -9.44
CA ALA A 101 -26.00 -9.33 -10.52
C ALA A 101 -26.30 -7.91 -10.01
N SER A 102 -25.79 -6.91 -10.72
CA SER A 102 -26.03 -5.51 -10.39
C SER A 102 -27.43 -5.01 -10.81
N PRO A 103 -27.97 -3.97 -10.16
CA PRO A 103 -29.31 -3.44 -10.46
C PRO A 103 -29.47 -2.86 -11.88
N GLY A 104 -28.39 -2.42 -12.51
CA GLY A 104 -28.40 -1.85 -13.84
C GLY A 104 -26.98 -1.61 -14.39
N PRO A 105 -26.85 -1.31 -15.69
CA PRO A 105 -25.54 -1.19 -16.34
C PRO A 105 -24.80 0.10 -15.95
N ILE A 106 -23.48 0.02 -15.97
CA ILE A 106 -22.57 1.15 -15.91
C ILE A 106 -22.07 1.46 -17.33
N THR A 107 -22.05 2.74 -17.69
CA THR A 107 -21.64 3.28 -18.98
C THR A 107 -20.71 4.47 -18.80
N LYS A 108 -20.16 4.96 -19.90
CA LYS A 108 -19.25 6.12 -19.91
C LYS A 108 -19.93 7.40 -19.40
N GLU A 109 -21.24 7.49 -19.56
CA GLU A 109 -22.06 8.64 -19.18
C GLU A 109 -22.47 8.61 -17.70
N ASN A 110 -22.63 7.41 -17.12
CA ASN A 110 -23.20 7.24 -15.78
C ASN A 110 -22.22 6.70 -14.72
N TRP A 111 -20.97 6.36 -15.06
CA TRP A 111 -20.05 5.68 -14.14
C TRP A 111 -19.78 6.44 -12.84
N ARG A 112 -20.02 7.76 -12.80
CA ARG A 112 -19.87 8.59 -11.60
C ARG A 112 -21.07 8.53 -10.65
N ASN A 113 -22.22 8.02 -11.12
CA ASN A 113 -23.49 8.11 -10.39
C ASN A 113 -23.62 7.07 -9.27
N HIS A 114 -22.85 5.98 -9.34
CA HIS A 114 -22.92 4.85 -8.41
C HIS A 114 -21.59 4.61 -7.67
N LEU A 115 -20.74 5.63 -7.59
CA LEU A 115 -19.47 5.54 -6.89
C LEU A 115 -19.72 5.29 -5.39
N GLY A 116 -19.12 4.23 -4.84
CA GLY A 116 -19.32 3.80 -3.46
C GLY A 116 -20.46 2.79 -3.25
N ASP A 117 -21.22 2.45 -4.31
CA ASP A 117 -22.29 1.46 -4.22
C ASP A 117 -21.80 0.07 -4.63
N GLU A 118 -21.56 -0.77 -3.63
CA GLU A 118 -21.14 -2.17 -3.82
C GLU A 118 -22.12 -3.01 -4.67
N ASN A 119 -23.40 -2.61 -4.75
CA ASN A 119 -24.37 -3.34 -5.55
C ASN A 119 -24.07 -3.25 -7.05
N PHE A 120 -23.33 -2.23 -7.48
CA PHE A 120 -22.92 -2.05 -8.87
C PHE A 120 -21.60 -2.74 -9.22
N TYR A 121 -21.03 -3.56 -8.33
CA TYR A 121 -19.76 -4.25 -8.57
C TYR A 121 -19.70 -5.00 -9.91
N ALA A 122 -20.68 -5.87 -10.19
CA ALA A 122 -20.69 -6.66 -11.42
C ALA A 122 -20.85 -5.80 -12.69
N SER A 123 -21.61 -4.70 -12.63
CA SER A 123 -21.74 -3.79 -13.77
C SER A 123 -20.54 -2.86 -13.96
N TYR A 124 -19.87 -2.43 -12.88
CA TYR A 124 -18.56 -1.80 -13.00
C TYR A 124 -17.55 -2.76 -13.61
N LEU A 125 -17.54 -4.02 -13.16
CA LEU A 125 -16.73 -5.12 -13.71
C LEU A 125 -16.91 -5.25 -15.22
N GLN A 126 -18.16 -5.32 -15.68
CA GLN A 126 -18.44 -5.37 -17.11
C GLN A 126 -17.97 -4.11 -17.84
N PHE A 127 -18.18 -2.92 -17.25
CA PHE A 127 -17.81 -1.65 -17.88
C PHE A 127 -16.30 -1.54 -18.16
N MET A 128 -15.41 -1.87 -17.21
CA MET A 128 -13.97 -1.75 -17.52
C MET A 128 -13.45 -2.88 -18.40
N GLU A 129 -14.06 -4.07 -18.39
CA GLU A 129 -13.76 -5.08 -19.40
C GLU A 129 -14.07 -4.57 -20.81
N GLU A 130 -15.19 -3.86 -21.00
CA GLU A 130 -15.51 -3.21 -22.27
C GLU A 130 -14.51 -2.10 -22.63
N GLU A 131 -14.13 -1.25 -21.68
CA GLU A 131 -13.11 -0.21 -21.90
C GLU A 131 -11.76 -0.82 -22.28
N PHE A 132 -11.35 -1.91 -21.62
CA PHE A 132 -10.08 -2.61 -21.86
C PHE A 132 -10.00 -3.27 -23.24
N LYS A 133 -11.13 -3.48 -23.93
CA LYS A 133 -11.10 -3.94 -25.34
C LYS A 133 -10.44 -2.92 -26.28
N THR A 134 -10.46 -1.64 -25.90
CA THR A 134 -9.95 -0.54 -26.74
C THR A 134 -8.78 0.21 -26.11
N LYS A 135 -8.61 0.11 -24.78
CA LYS A 135 -7.60 0.84 -24.00
C LYS A 135 -6.60 -0.10 -23.33
N GLY A 136 -5.39 0.40 -23.09
CA GLY A 136 -4.41 -0.27 -22.23
C GLY A 136 -4.52 0.15 -20.75
N MET A 137 -3.87 -0.60 -19.85
CA MET A 137 -3.84 -0.29 -18.40
C MET A 137 -3.42 1.16 -18.11
N ALA A 138 -2.40 1.65 -18.82
CA ALA A 138 -1.90 3.01 -18.69
C ALA A 138 -2.97 4.07 -18.99
N GLU A 139 -3.64 3.93 -20.13
CA GLU A 139 -4.69 4.87 -20.57
C GLU A 139 -5.86 4.89 -19.60
N MET A 140 -6.28 3.72 -19.11
CA MET A 140 -7.35 3.61 -18.13
C MET A 140 -6.99 4.28 -16.80
N LEU A 141 -5.76 4.14 -16.30
CA LEU A 141 -5.33 4.87 -15.10
C LEU A 141 -5.32 6.38 -15.32
N GLU A 142 -4.77 6.84 -16.45
CA GLU A 142 -4.73 8.26 -16.78
C GLU A 142 -6.13 8.88 -16.82
N GLU A 143 -7.11 8.15 -17.35
CA GLU A 143 -8.47 8.64 -17.53
C GLU A 143 -9.36 8.51 -16.30
N TYR A 144 -9.32 7.36 -15.61
CA TYR A 144 -10.26 7.06 -14.53
C TYR A 144 -9.70 7.34 -13.13
N VAL A 145 -8.39 7.50 -12.98
CA VAL A 145 -7.74 7.77 -11.69
C VAL A 145 -7.13 9.17 -11.65
N PHE A 146 -6.34 9.52 -12.67
CA PHE A 146 -5.49 10.72 -12.61
C PHE A 146 -6.05 11.95 -13.32
N ALA A 147 -7.03 11.79 -14.20
CA ALA A 147 -7.65 12.91 -14.91
C ALA A 147 -8.25 13.91 -13.93
N THR A 148 -8.23 15.19 -14.30
CA THR A 148 -8.76 16.25 -13.44
C THR A 148 -10.25 16.04 -13.21
N GLU A 149 -11.02 15.70 -14.26
CA GLU A 149 -12.45 15.39 -14.23
C GLU A 149 -12.79 14.03 -13.58
N ALA A 150 -11.79 13.20 -13.28
CA ALA A 150 -11.95 12.02 -12.43
C ALA A 150 -11.75 12.36 -10.95
N ASN A 151 -11.37 13.59 -10.60
CA ASN A 151 -11.15 13.99 -9.21
C ASN A 151 -11.97 15.21 -8.82
N HIS A 152 -12.04 16.19 -9.71
CA HIS A 152 -12.68 17.47 -9.50
C HIS A 152 -13.49 17.90 -10.73
N ILE A 153 -14.78 18.11 -10.51
CA ILE A 153 -15.73 18.65 -11.47
C ILE A 153 -16.28 19.94 -10.89
N GLU A 154 -16.22 21.02 -11.67
CA GLU A 154 -16.73 22.31 -11.25
C GLU A 154 -18.22 22.22 -10.89
N ASN A 155 -18.61 22.76 -9.73
CA ASN A 155 -19.97 22.76 -9.20
C ASN A 155 -20.62 21.37 -8.93
N ALA A 156 -19.86 20.26 -9.05
CA ALA A 156 -20.36 18.95 -8.65
C ALA A 156 -20.24 18.74 -7.14
N GLN A 157 -21.25 18.14 -6.52
CA GLN A 157 -21.19 17.59 -5.17
C GLN A 157 -21.99 16.28 -5.13
N PRO A 158 -21.42 15.17 -4.64
CA PRO A 158 -20.03 15.02 -4.21
C PRO A 158 -19.04 15.06 -5.40
N GLN A 159 -17.76 15.28 -5.09
CA GLN A 159 -16.67 15.16 -6.06
C GLN A 159 -16.32 13.67 -6.29
N PRO A 160 -15.87 13.25 -7.49
CA PRO A 160 -15.55 11.83 -7.73
C PRO A 160 -14.35 11.32 -6.92
N GLU A 161 -13.29 12.14 -6.82
CA GLU A 161 -12.08 11.88 -6.01
C GLU A 161 -11.43 10.51 -6.23
N MET A 162 -11.26 10.10 -7.49
CA MET A 162 -10.78 8.76 -7.80
C MET A 162 -9.35 8.47 -7.33
N LEU A 163 -8.45 9.46 -7.28
CA LEU A 163 -7.10 9.24 -6.71
C LEU A 163 -7.16 8.96 -5.20
N ALA A 164 -8.07 9.61 -4.48
CA ALA A 164 -8.29 9.30 -3.07
C ALA A 164 -8.82 7.89 -2.91
N ARG A 165 -9.91 7.55 -3.59
CA ARG A 165 -10.49 6.20 -3.56
C ARG A 165 -9.48 5.12 -3.95
N PHE A 166 -8.50 5.45 -4.79
CA PHE A 166 -7.44 4.52 -5.20
C PHE A 166 -6.49 4.15 -4.05
N LEU A 167 -6.32 5.05 -3.08
CA LEU A 167 -5.43 4.89 -1.92
C LEU A 167 -6.19 4.63 -0.61
N GLU A 168 -7.51 4.56 -0.65
CA GLU A 168 -8.35 4.29 0.51
C GLU A 168 -8.50 2.79 0.79
N GLY A 169 -9.25 2.43 1.85
CA GLY A 169 -9.49 1.03 2.19
C GLY A 169 -8.22 0.31 2.62
N ALA A 170 -7.33 0.97 3.37
CA ALA A 170 -5.97 0.50 3.63
C ALA A 170 -5.18 0.21 2.33
N ILE A 171 -5.37 1.06 1.31
CA ILE A 171 -4.66 1.06 0.02
C ILE A 171 -5.00 -0.17 -0.86
N HIS A 172 -6.06 -0.92 -0.54
CA HIS A 172 -6.38 -2.15 -1.28
C HIS A 172 -6.66 -1.97 -2.78
N PRO A 173 -7.34 -0.90 -3.25
CA PRO A 173 -7.54 -0.71 -4.69
C PRO A 173 -6.20 -0.56 -5.43
N PHE A 174 -5.29 0.27 -4.91
CA PHE A 174 -3.93 0.38 -5.44
C PHE A 174 -3.15 -0.94 -5.35
N ILE A 175 -3.29 -1.70 -4.26
CA ILE A 175 -2.65 -3.01 -4.13
C ILE A 175 -3.13 -3.94 -5.25
N HIS A 176 -4.44 -4.09 -5.39
CA HIS A 176 -5.05 -5.01 -6.35
C HIS A 176 -4.72 -4.63 -7.79
N THR A 177 -4.87 -3.35 -8.15
CA THR A 177 -4.47 -2.82 -9.45
C THR A 177 -2.97 -3.00 -9.71
N GLY A 178 -2.14 -2.71 -8.71
CA GLY A 178 -0.69 -2.84 -8.78
C GLY A 178 -0.23 -4.28 -9.02
N PHE A 179 -0.85 -5.27 -8.38
CA PHE A 179 -0.62 -6.69 -8.68
C PHE A 179 -0.96 -7.02 -10.15
N GLY A 180 -2.06 -6.47 -10.66
CA GLY A 180 -2.44 -6.61 -12.06
C GLY A 180 -1.38 -6.09 -13.03
N ILE A 181 -0.78 -4.94 -12.73
CA ILE A 181 0.29 -4.33 -13.52
C ILE A 181 1.58 -5.13 -13.40
N GLU A 182 1.99 -5.43 -12.16
CA GLU A 182 3.26 -6.11 -11.86
C GLU A 182 3.38 -7.46 -12.56
N PHE A 183 2.30 -8.23 -12.56
CA PHE A 183 2.28 -9.59 -13.12
C PHE A 183 1.73 -9.64 -14.55
N GLY A 184 1.32 -8.50 -15.12
CA GLY A 184 0.73 -8.45 -16.45
C GLY A 184 -0.57 -9.26 -16.56
N THR A 185 -1.43 -9.18 -15.54
CA THR A 185 -2.70 -9.91 -15.46
C THR A 185 -3.89 -8.95 -15.54
N PRO A 186 -4.47 -8.72 -16.73
CA PRO A 186 -5.57 -7.77 -16.92
C PRO A 186 -6.77 -7.99 -16.02
N GLY A 187 -7.18 -9.23 -15.79
CA GLY A 187 -8.34 -9.51 -14.92
C GLY A 187 -8.14 -9.01 -13.49
N VAL A 188 -6.93 -9.15 -12.93
CA VAL A 188 -6.60 -8.60 -11.61
C VAL A 188 -6.53 -7.08 -11.66
N PHE A 189 -5.90 -6.49 -12.68
CA PHE A 189 -5.85 -5.03 -12.84
C PHE A 189 -7.26 -4.41 -12.82
N LEU A 190 -8.16 -5.02 -13.61
CA LEU A 190 -9.54 -4.64 -13.74
C LEU A 190 -10.28 -4.78 -12.40
N GLU A 191 -10.15 -5.92 -11.70
CA GLU A 191 -10.69 -6.13 -10.35
C GLU A 191 -10.33 -5.00 -9.37
N GLY A 192 -9.07 -4.55 -9.39
CA GLY A 192 -8.63 -3.42 -8.57
C GLY A 192 -9.22 -2.08 -8.99
N MET A 193 -9.34 -1.84 -10.30
CA MET A 193 -10.07 -0.68 -10.80
C MET A 193 -11.54 -0.71 -10.37
N TYR A 194 -12.20 -1.86 -10.24
CA TYR A 194 -13.57 -1.92 -9.74
C TYR A 194 -13.67 -1.64 -8.25
N MET A 195 -12.74 -2.19 -7.47
CA MET A 195 -12.64 -1.95 -6.03
C MET A 195 -12.65 -0.45 -5.74
N LEU A 196 -11.90 0.32 -6.53
CA LEU A 196 -11.85 1.79 -6.49
C LEU A 196 -13.22 2.46 -6.69
N PHE A 197 -14.05 1.98 -7.63
CA PHE A 197 -15.32 2.62 -7.98
C PHE A 197 -16.40 2.33 -6.94
N ILE A 198 -16.38 1.14 -6.33
CA ILE A 198 -17.40 0.74 -5.35
C ILE A 198 -17.01 1.05 -3.91
N LEU A 199 -15.76 1.43 -3.65
CA LEU A 199 -15.31 1.82 -2.32
C LEU A 199 -16.00 3.14 -1.95
N SER A 200 -16.94 3.09 -1.00
CA SER A 200 -17.43 4.31 -0.38
C SER A 200 -16.28 4.93 0.39
N ILE A 201 -16.04 6.23 0.19
CA ILE A 201 -15.13 6.96 1.06
C ILE A 201 -15.77 6.84 2.44
N PHE A 202 -15.05 6.27 3.43
CA PHE A 202 -15.52 5.76 4.73
C PHE A 202 -16.50 6.62 5.56
N ILE A 203 -16.89 7.79 5.08
CA ILE A 203 -17.91 8.68 5.63
C ILE A 203 -19.29 8.00 5.71
N GLU A 204 -19.61 7.05 4.84
CA GLU A 204 -21.03 6.71 4.62
C GLU A 204 -21.60 5.59 5.49
N LYS A 205 -20.76 4.69 6.05
CA LYS A 205 -21.27 3.51 6.81
C LYS A 205 -20.71 3.34 8.22
N SER A 206 -19.71 4.12 8.65
CA SER A 206 -19.14 4.00 10.01
C SER A 206 -19.97 4.68 11.11
N ILE A 207 -21.11 5.28 10.77
CA ILE A 207 -22.01 5.89 11.75
C ILE A 207 -23.30 5.06 11.78
N THR A 208 -23.55 4.42 12.92
CA THR A 208 -24.89 4.12 13.40
C THR A 208 -25.67 5.45 13.47
N GLY A 209 -26.27 5.86 12.36
CA GLY A 209 -26.95 7.15 12.27
C GLY A 209 -27.19 7.61 10.84
N LEU A 210 -28.24 7.04 10.21
CA LEU A 210 -28.97 7.67 9.11
C LEU A 210 -29.40 9.10 9.54
N ALA A 211 -28.64 10.13 9.16
CA ALA A 211 -29.15 11.52 9.01
C ALA A 211 -28.10 12.58 8.62
N GLN A 212 -26.79 12.37 8.74
CA GLN A 212 -25.81 13.48 8.66
C GLN A 212 -24.75 13.41 7.55
N ALA A 213 -24.89 12.50 6.58
CA ALA A 213 -23.96 12.41 5.44
C ALA A 213 -24.25 13.42 4.29
N ALA A 214 -25.34 14.19 4.36
CA ALA A 214 -25.79 15.05 3.25
C ALA A 214 -25.13 16.45 3.19
N ILE A 215 -24.17 16.80 4.06
CA ILE A 215 -23.70 18.20 4.20
C ILE A 215 -22.16 18.36 4.26
N HIS A 216 -21.36 17.30 4.15
CA HIS A 216 -19.89 17.43 4.25
C HIS A 216 -19.14 16.93 3.00
N PRO A 217 -18.14 17.69 2.51
CA PRO A 217 -17.25 17.24 1.44
C PRO A 217 -16.49 15.99 1.88
N SER A 218 -16.07 15.20 0.90
CA SER A 218 -15.38 13.94 1.12
C SER A 218 -14.08 14.13 1.93
N ALA A 219 -13.82 13.19 2.84
CA ALA A 219 -12.76 13.28 3.84
C ALA A 219 -11.35 13.23 3.22
N CYS A 220 -11.20 12.65 2.03
CA CYS A 220 -9.89 12.51 1.40
C CYS A 220 -9.44 13.77 0.65
N GLY A 221 -10.38 14.62 0.21
CA GLY A 221 -10.07 15.93 -0.36
C GLY A 221 -9.27 16.83 0.58
N MET A 222 -9.24 16.51 1.89
CA MET A 222 -8.46 17.24 2.90
C MET A 222 -6.97 16.89 2.91
N VAL A 223 -6.59 15.70 2.44
CA VAL A 223 -5.18 15.25 2.36
C VAL A 223 -4.65 15.15 0.93
N ILE A 224 -5.54 15.27 -0.06
CA ILE A 224 -5.23 15.34 -1.50
C ILE A 224 -5.85 16.64 -2.06
N PRO A 225 -5.15 17.78 -1.98
CA PRO A 225 -5.70 19.06 -2.38
C PRO A 225 -6.00 19.16 -3.87
N ARG A 226 -7.09 19.86 -4.21
CA ARG A 226 -7.45 20.20 -5.61
C ARG A 226 -6.31 20.86 -6.39
N ALA A 227 -5.45 21.61 -5.70
CA ALA A 227 -4.29 22.27 -6.29
C ALA A 227 -3.34 21.29 -7.04
N TRP A 228 -3.29 20.02 -6.64
CA TRP A 228 -2.47 19.01 -7.31
C TRP A 228 -2.99 18.59 -8.70
N PHE A 229 -4.24 18.94 -9.05
CA PHE A 229 -4.88 18.62 -10.34
C PHE A 229 -4.96 19.80 -11.31
N GLY A 230 -4.46 20.98 -10.94
CA GLY A 230 -4.42 22.14 -11.81
C GLY A 230 -3.53 21.93 -13.04
N ASN A 231 -3.95 22.44 -14.20
CA ASN A 231 -3.17 22.43 -15.45
C ASN A 231 -1.99 23.39 -15.34
N GLY A 232 -0.86 22.89 -14.82
CA GLY A 232 0.47 23.46 -15.00
C GLY A 232 0.67 24.89 -14.49
N ASN A 233 1.37 25.02 -13.36
CA ASN A 233 2.59 25.82 -13.22
C ASN A 233 2.84 26.10 -11.73
N VAL A 234 3.95 25.58 -11.22
CA VAL A 234 5.11 26.28 -10.61
C VAL A 234 4.90 27.60 -9.82
N LYS A 235 3.83 28.38 -10.05
CA LYS A 235 3.49 29.62 -9.36
C LYS A 235 3.08 29.43 -7.90
N TYR A 236 2.34 28.37 -7.55
CA TYR A 236 1.99 28.11 -6.14
C TYR A 236 3.23 27.78 -5.29
N LEU A 237 4.16 27.00 -5.85
CA LEU A 237 5.44 26.67 -5.20
C LEU A 237 6.33 27.90 -5.01
N THR A 238 6.37 28.83 -5.97
CA THR A 238 7.20 30.05 -5.86
C THR A 238 6.62 31.09 -4.90
N GLN A 239 5.30 31.14 -4.71
CA GLN A 239 4.65 32.15 -3.87
C GLN A 239 4.69 31.82 -2.37
N HIS A 240 4.72 30.53 -2.00
CA HIS A 240 4.91 30.11 -0.61
C HIS A 240 6.39 30.09 -0.16
N PHE A 241 7.33 29.78 -1.06
CA PHE A 241 8.76 29.85 -0.71
C PHE A 241 9.26 31.28 -0.47
N SER A 242 8.68 32.28 -1.15
CA SER A 242 9.09 33.68 -1.03
C SER A 242 8.54 34.38 0.23
N THR A 243 7.51 33.82 0.87
CA THR A 243 6.87 34.43 2.05
C THR A 243 7.43 33.97 3.39
N VAL A 244 8.14 32.83 3.45
CA VAL A 244 8.59 32.27 4.75
C VAL A 244 10.07 32.53 5.06
N VAL A 245 10.97 32.67 4.08
CA VAL A 245 12.39 32.95 4.39
C VAL A 245 13.05 33.81 3.31
N GLY A 246 13.44 35.03 3.66
CA GLY A 246 14.26 35.93 2.84
C GLY A 246 15.72 35.47 2.71
N VAL A 247 15.96 34.26 2.20
CA VAL A 247 17.29 33.75 1.86
C VAL A 247 17.20 32.92 0.58
N SER A 248 17.80 33.42 -0.49
CA SER A 248 18.07 32.66 -1.72
C SER A 248 19.09 31.54 -1.43
N ARG A 249 18.63 30.42 -0.86
CA ARG A 249 19.35 29.14 -0.89
C ARG A 249 18.89 28.36 -2.11
N LYS A 250 19.81 27.73 -2.84
CA LYS A 250 19.47 26.70 -3.84
C LYS A 250 18.50 25.71 -3.16
N PRO A 251 17.41 25.28 -3.82
CA PRO A 251 16.53 24.28 -3.23
C PRO A 251 17.37 23.04 -2.92
N GLN A 252 17.54 22.76 -1.63
CA GLN A 252 18.13 21.51 -1.18
C GLN A 252 17.11 20.42 -1.47
N ASP A 253 17.52 19.35 -2.15
CA ASP A 253 16.66 18.19 -2.40
C ASP A 253 16.13 17.64 -1.07
N VAL A 254 14.84 17.85 -0.80
CA VAL A 254 14.20 17.44 0.45
C VAL A 254 13.86 15.96 0.32
N HIS A 255 14.38 15.16 1.26
CA HIS A 255 14.15 13.73 1.34
C HIS A 255 12.89 13.40 2.17
N ALA A 256 12.19 12.30 1.91
CA ALA A 256 11.01 11.87 2.66
C ALA A 256 11.26 11.76 4.18
N PHE A 257 12.44 11.28 4.59
CA PHE A 257 12.87 11.28 6.00
C PHE A 257 12.87 12.66 6.65
N THR A 258 13.24 13.71 5.91
CA THR A 258 13.17 15.08 6.42
C THR A 258 11.72 15.48 6.71
N ILE A 259 10.78 15.12 5.85
CA ILE A 259 9.35 15.37 6.08
C ILE A 259 8.85 14.62 7.31
N VAL A 260 9.21 13.34 7.47
CA VAL A 260 8.88 12.55 8.67
C VAL A 260 9.45 13.23 9.92
N ALA A 261 10.70 13.69 9.90
CA ALA A 261 11.34 14.38 11.02
C ALA A 261 10.59 15.67 11.41
N ARG A 262 10.17 16.46 10.42
CA ARG A 262 9.41 17.69 10.64
C ARG A 262 8.04 17.41 11.24
N ILE A 263 7.33 16.37 10.78
CA ILE A 263 6.04 15.94 11.36
C ILE A 263 6.22 15.41 12.79
N VAL A 264 7.27 14.64 13.07
CA VAL A 264 7.60 14.19 14.43
C VAL A 264 7.92 15.38 15.35
N GLY A 265 8.57 16.42 14.82
CA GLY A 265 8.90 17.64 15.56
C GLY A 265 7.72 18.62 15.74
N ASP A 266 6.69 18.55 14.90
CA ASP A 266 5.56 19.47 14.94
C ASP A 266 4.58 19.13 16.08
N LYS A 267 4.57 19.98 17.11
CA LYS A 267 3.69 19.83 18.27
C LYS A 267 2.22 20.08 17.96
N ARG A 268 1.90 20.69 16.81
CA ARG A 268 0.52 20.94 16.36
C ARG A 268 -0.12 19.66 15.83
N ILE A 269 0.68 18.74 15.29
CA ILE A 269 0.22 17.44 14.81
C ILE A 269 0.16 16.48 16.00
N THR A 270 -0.99 16.39 16.64
CA THR A 270 -1.24 15.43 17.72
C THR A 270 -2.08 14.27 17.20
N PRO A 271 -1.76 13.01 17.53
CA PRO A 271 -2.66 11.90 17.28
C PRO A 271 -4.02 12.19 17.93
N CYS A 272 -5.11 12.09 17.18
CA CYS A 272 -6.48 12.35 17.69
C CYS A 272 -7.02 11.21 18.55
N ALA A 273 -6.23 10.15 18.78
CA ALA A 273 -6.70 8.90 19.37
C ALA A 273 -6.48 8.78 20.88
N GLN A 274 -7.45 8.13 21.52
CA GLN A 274 -7.39 7.54 22.84
C GLN A 274 -7.39 6.00 22.74
N ALA A 275 -6.98 5.33 23.83
CA ALA A 275 -6.99 3.87 23.87
C ALA A 275 -8.42 3.34 23.76
N GLY A 276 -8.67 2.45 22.78
CA GLY A 276 -9.98 1.85 22.53
C GLY A 276 -10.81 2.53 21.43
N ASP A 277 -10.32 3.64 20.86
CA ASP A 277 -10.99 4.31 19.76
C ASP A 277 -11.05 3.42 18.50
N GLU A 278 -12.14 3.59 17.74
CA GLU A 278 -12.33 2.93 16.45
C GLU A 278 -11.31 3.49 15.45
N VAL A 279 -10.49 2.61 14.88
CA VAL A 279 -9.30 3.01 14.11
C VAL A 279 -9.64 3.84 12.88
N ILE A 280 -10.75 3.54 12.20
CA ILE A 280 -11.16 4.29 11.02
C ILE A 280 -11.63 5.69 11.42
N ALA A 281 -12.36 5.84 12.53
CA ALA A 281 -12.75 7.14 13.08
C ALA A 281 -11.51 8.00 13.40
N VAL A 282 -10.49 7.43 14.04
CA VAL A 282 -9.22 8.13 14.30
C VAL A 282 -8.57 8.61 13.00
N TYR A 283 -8.50 7.74 11.99
CA TYR A 283 -7.92 8.09 10.68
C TYR A 283 -8.68 9.26 10.02
N MET A 284 -10.02 9.24 10.09
CA MET A 284 -10.87 10.34 9.60
C MET A 284 -10.64 11.64 10.37
N ASP A 285 -10.49 11.57 11.69
CA ASP A 285 -10.27 12.74 12.54
C ASP A 285 -8.89 13.36 12.31
N VAL A 286 -7.87 12.55 12.01
CA VAL A 286 -6.56 13.05 11.58
C VAL A 286 -6.67 13.79 10.25
N MET A 287 -7.39 13.25 9.27
CA MET A 287 -7.60 13.96 7.99
C MET A 287 -8.31 15.29 8.19
N LYS A 288 -9.34 15.34 9.05
CA LYS A 288 -10.08 16.57 9.36
C LYS A 288 -9.24 17.60 10.09
N ALA A 289 -8.46 17.16 11.08
CA ALA A 289 -7.71 18.06 11.95
C ALA A 289 -6.40 18.54 11.30
N HIS A 290 -5.74 17.69 10.53
CA HIS A 290 -4.35 17.89 10.09
C HIS A 290 -4.15 17.81 8.59
N GLY A 291 -5.21 17.62 7.78
CA GLY A 291 -5.10 17.40 6.33
C GLY A 291 -4.29 18.47 5.61
N ASP A 292 -4.62 19.76 5.85
CA ASP A 292 -3.88 20.89 5.27
C ASP A 292 -2.41 20.91 5.71
N ALA A 293 -2.12 20.60 6.97
CA ALA A 293 -0.76 20.57 7.48
C ALA A 293 0.06 19.44 6.85
N ILE A 294 -0.55 18.25 6.71
CA ILE A 294 0.06 17.08 6.05
C ILE A 294 0.34 17.41 4.58
N ALA A 295 -0.63 17.98 3.87
CA ALA A 295 -0.45 18.37 2.47
C ALA A 295 0.66 19.41 2.30
N ASN A 296 0.74 20.41 3.17
CA ASN A 296 1.82 21.41 3.17
C ASN A 296 3.20 20.76 3.38
N TYR A 297 3.32 19.81 4.31
CA TYR A 297 4.55 19.06 4.52
C TYR A 297 4.93 18.19 3.30
N VAL A 298 3.95 17.59 2.63
CA VAL A 298 4.17 16.84 1.38
C VAL A 298 4.61 17.77 0.25
N ASP A 299 4.10 19.00 0.17
CA ASP A 299 4.52 19.99 -0.82
C ASP A 299 5.96 20.52 -0.60
N GLU A 300 6.52 20.37 0.61
CA GLU A 300 7.95 20.61 0.86
C GLU A 300 8.86 19.51 0.28
N TRP A 301 8.31 18.32 0.00
CA TRP A 301 9.06 17.21 -0.58
C TRP A 301 9.40 17.50 -2.05
N THR A 302 10.70 17.50 -2.37
CA THR A 302 11.19 17.81 -3.72
C THR A 302 10.85 16.66 -4.68
N LEU A 303 10.06 16.94 -5.72
CA LEU A 303 9.66 15.97 -6.75
C LEU A 303 10.14 16.36 -8.16
N GLU A 304 10.97 17.40 -8.22
CA GLU A 304 11.78 17.76 -9.38
C GLU A 304 12.91 16.72 -9.55
N GLY A 305 13.21 16.33 -10.79
CA GLY A 305 14.32 15.40 -11.08
C GLY A 305 13.92 13.92 -11.16
N ASP A 306 14.72 13.03 -10.58
CA ASP A 306 14.53 11.58 -10.71
C ASP A 306 13.49 11.06 -9.70
N LEU A 307 12.29 10.71 -10.18
CA LEU A 307 11.24 10.16 -9.32
C LEU A 307 11.49 8.71 -8.92
N THR A 308 12.38 8.00 -9.61
CA THR A 308 12.74 6.63 -9.23
C THR A 308 13.39 6.65 -7.85
N ARG A 309 14.28 7.62 -7.60
CA ARG A 309 14.82 7.88 -6.26
C ARG A 309 13.72 8.21 -5.26
N LYS A 310 12.71 8.99 -5.63
CA LYS A 310 11.60 9.35 -4.74
C LYS A 310 10.71 8.16 -4.36
N VAL A 311 10.57 7.18 -5.26
CA VAL A 311 9.97 5.89 -4.90
C VAL A 311 10.85 5.14 -3.90
N GLU A 312 12.18 5.10 -4.10
CA GLU A 312 13.12 4.53 -3.12
C GLU A 312 12.99 5.19 -1.74
N GLU A 313 12.92 6.53 -1.66
CA GLU A 313 12.75 7.24 -0.39
C GLU A 313 11.48 6.78 0.35
N LEU A 314 10.38 6.55 -0.36
CA LEU A 314 9.14 6.05 0.23
C LEU A 314 9.28 4.62 0.72
N LEU A 315 9.91 3.71 -0.04
CA LEU A 315 10.10 2.30 0.35
C LEU A 315 10.87 2.19 1.67
N TRP A 316 11.96 2.95 1.78
CA TRP A 316 12.71 3.09 3.02
C TRP A 316 11.87 3.69 4.14
N THR A 317 11.12 4.76 3.85
CA THR A 317 10.27 5.46 4.82
C THR A 317 9.18 4.55 5.40
N GLN A 318 8.46 3.80 4.56
CA GLN A 318 7.42 2.87 5.04
C GLN A 318 8.01 1.74 5.88
N THR A 319 9.14 1.18 5.44
CA THR A 319 9.83 0.13 6.20
C THR A 319 10.33 0.66 7.54
N LEU A 320 10.84 1.88 7.58
CA LEU A 320 11.33 2.51 8.81
C LEU A 320 10.16 2.78 9.78
N ILE A 321 9.05 3.34 9.28
CA ILE A 321 7.86 3.58 10.09
C ILE A 321 7.33 2.26 10.69
N TYR A 322 7.20 1.20 9.90
CA TYR A 322 6.72 -0.09 10.38
C TYR A 322 7.73 -0.78 11.32
N GLY A 323 8.96 -0.96 10.86
CA GLY A 323 9.99 -1.74 11.56
C GLY A 323 10.54 -1.07 12.81
N VAL A 324 10.91 0.21 12.73
CA VAL A 324 11.52 0.92 13.86
C VAL A 324 10.49 1.27 14.91
N CYS A 325 9.31 1.74 14.51
CA CYS A 325 8.28 2.13 15.48
C CYS A 325 7.56 0.92 16.10
N GLY A 326 7.54 -0.22 15.41
CA GLY A 326 6.99 -1.46 15.95
C GLY A 326 7.85 -2.08 17.07
N LEU A 327 9.14 -1.76 17.14
CA LEU A 327 10.02 -2.30 18.19
C LEU A 327 9.70 -1.65 19.55
N GLU A 328 9.27 -2.47 20.51
CA GLU A 328 8.92 -2.04 21.86
C GLU A 328 10.12 -2.03 22.80
N GLU A 329 10.08 -1.21 23.85
CA GLU A 329 11.16 -1.08 24.85
C GLU A 329 11.43 -2.39 25.61
N ASN A 330 10.41 -3.23 25.78
CA ASN A 330 10.52 -4.55 26.42
C ASN A 330 11.13 -5.63 25.49
N GLY A 331 11.52 -5.27 24.26
CA GLY A 331 12.01 -6.19 23.24
C GLY A 331 10.92 -6.92 22.44
N GLY A 332 9.64 -6.68 22.75
CA GLY A 332 8.51 -7.10 21.95
C GLY A 332 8.42 -6.35 20.61
N TYR A 333 7.51 -6.81 19.76
CA TYR A 333 7.27 -6.20 18.47
C TYR A 333 5.77 -6.02 18.22
N ASN A 334 5.35 -4.78 18.02
CA ASN A 334 4.01 -4.41 17.61
C ASN A 334 3.93 -4.49 16.07
N ALA A 335 3.33 -5.56 15.56
CA ALA A 335 3.12 -5.73 14.12
C ALA A 335 1.85 -4.98 13.70
N ASP A 336 1.93 -3.66 13.60
CA ASP A 336 0.77 -2.83 13.30
C ASP A 336 0.16 -3.16 11.92
N PHE A 337 -1.11 -3.55 11.93
CA PHE A 337 -1.83 -4.01 10.74
C PHE A 337 -1.83 -2.96 9.62
N PHE A 338 -2.04 -1.68 9.95
CA PHE A 338 -2.19 -0.62 8.95
C PHE A 338 -0.84 -0.15 8.40
N LEU A 339 0.19 -0.05 9.24
CA LEU A 339 1.53 0.35 8.78
C LEU A 339 2.18 -0.74 7.91
N MET A 340 1.90 -2.02 8.17
CA MET A 340 2.33 -3.11 7.28
C MET A 340 1.74 -2.96 5.87
N HIS A 341 0.51 -2.48 5.73
CA HIS A 341 -0.08 -2.21 4.40
C HIS A 341 0.70 -1.15 3.63
N LEU A 342 1.30 -0.16 4.30
CA LEU A 342 2.19 0.81 3.66
C LEU A 342 3.44 0.11 3.09
N VAL A 343 4.06 -0.81 3.84
CA VAL A 343 5.21 -1.58 3.36
C VAL A 343 4.82 -2.44 2.15
N THR A 344 3.76 -3.23 2.26
CA THR A 344 3.34 -4.16 1.19
C THR A 344 2.91 -3.44 -0.09
N SER A 345 2.14 -2.35 0.03
CA SER A 345 1.69 -1.58 -1.11
C SER A 345 2.81 -0.81 -1.78
N SER A 346 3.82 -0.34 -1.03
CA SER A 346 4.89 0.46 -1.61
C SER A 346 5.67 -0.30 -2.70
N LEU A 347 5.77 -1.64 -2.60
CA LEU A 347 6.36 -2.50 -3.64
C LEU A 347 5.74 -2.28 -5.03
N LEU A 348 4.47 -1.90 -5.07
CA LEU A 348 3.68 -1.73 -6.29
C LEU A 348 3.79 -0.31 -6.90
N LEU A 349 4.47 0.62 -6.21
CA LEU A 349 4.75 1.95 -6.75
C LEU A 349 5.55 1.85 -8.03
N ALA A 350 6.64 1.09 -8.05
CA ALA A 350 7.52 1.00 -9.22
C ALA A 350 6.87 0.43 -10.49
N PRO A 351 6.16 -0.72 -10.47
CA PRO A 351 5.47 -1.21 -11.67
C PRO A 351 4.37 -0.25 -12.13
N THR A 352 3.65 0.38 -11.20
CA THR A 352 2.64 1.40 -11.56
C THR A 352 3.29 2.63 -12.17
N PHE A 353 4.39 3.09 -11.61
CA PHE A 353 5.19 4.20 -12.11
C PHE A 353 5.63 4.01 -13.56
N ALA A 354 6.01 2.80 -13.92
CA ALA A 354 6.53 2.48 -15.25
C ALA A 354 5.52 2.73 -16.38
N ILE A 355 4.23 2.81 -16.08
CA ILE A 355 3.16 2.98 -17.08
C ILE A 355 2.46 4.35 -17.02
N LEU A 356 2.77 5.17 -16.01
CA LEU A 356 2.13 6.47 -15.81
C LEU A 356 2.90 7.61 -16.47
N LYS A 357 2.17 8.66 -16.88
CA LYS A 357 2.76 9.94 -17.28
C LYS A 357 3.42 10.61 -16.07
N ARG A 358 4.42 11.44 -16.34
CA ARG A 358 5.17 12.18 -15.30
C ARG A 358 4.27 12.99 -14.35
N SER A 359 3.22 13.63 -14.84
CA SER A 359 2.26 14.37 -14.00
C SER A 359 1.51 13.45 -13.03
N SER A 360 1.09 12.29 -13.52
CA SER A 360 0.36 11.26 -12.77
C SER A 360 1.26 10.56 -11.75
N GLN A 361 2.53 10.33 -12.11
CA GLN A 361 3.58 9.90 -11.17
C GLN A 361 3.73 10.88 -9.99
N ILE A 362 3.87 12.19 -10.26
CA ILE A 362 3.98 13.20 -9.20
C ILE A 362 2.74 13.21 -8.30
N ARG A 363 1.54 13.16 -8.88
CA ARG A 363 0.27 13.09 -8.12
C ARG A 363 0.21 11.84 -7.24
N LEU A 364 0.60 10.69 -7.79
CA LEU A 364 0.63 9.44 -7.04
C LEU A 364 1.59 9.51 -5.85
N LEU A 365 2.80 10.05 -6.02
CA LEU A 365 3.76 10.17 -4.90
C LEU A 365 3.25 11.10 -3.80
N ARG A 366 2.72 12.27 -4.17
CA ARG A 366 2.16 13.21 -3.19
C ARG A 366 1.00 12.58 -2.42
N ALA A 367 0.04 12.00 -3.14
CA ALA A 367 -1.11 11.38 -2.52
C ALA A 367 -0.71 10.16 -1.65
N TYR A 368 0.15 9.28 -2.16
CA TYR A 368 0.63 8.12 -1.41
C TYR A 368 1.38 8.52 -0.14
N PHE A 369 2.26 9.51 -0.22
CA PHE A 369 2.99 9.98 0.96
C PHE A 369 2.06 10.66 1.97
N SER A 370 1.11 11.46 1.50
CA SER A 370 0.08 12.10 2.34
C SER A 370 -0.75 11.07 3.11
N ILE A 371 -1.23 10.01 2.43
CA ILE A 371 -1.98 8.91 3.06
C ILE A 371 -1.10 8.13 4.04
N SER A 372 0.17 7.89 3.70
CA SER A 372 1.14 7.23 4.59
C SER A 372 1.35 8.01 5.88
N LEU A 373 1.53 9.32 5.78
CA LEU A 373 1.70 10.22 6.93
C LEU A 373 0.41 10.29 7.76
N THR A 374 -0.75 10.32 7.12
CA THR A 374 -2.05 10.29 7.79
C THR A 374 -2.20 9.02 8.64
N TRP A 375 -1.90 7.84 8.07
CA TRP A 375 -1.87 6.59 8.83
C TRP A 375 -0.85 6.64 9.95
N TYR A 376 0.39 7.03 9.67
CA TYR A 376 1.43 7.16 10.70
C TYR A 376 0.99 8.04 11.89
N ILE A 377 0.32 9.16 11.62
CA ILE A 377 -0.24 10.05 12.65
C ILE A 377 -1.40 9.38 13.39
N ALA A 378 -2.34 8.76 12.67
CA ALA A 378 -3.47 8.02 13.24
C ALA A 378 -3.04 6.83 14.10
N ARG A 379 -1.88 6.23 13.80
CA ARG A 379 -1.28 5.15 14.60
C ARG A 379 -0.46 5.66 15.78
N GLY A 380 -0.42 6.96 16.04
CA GLY A 380 0.20 7.53 17.24
C GLY A 380 1.43 8.40 17.00
N ARG A 381 1.92 8.52 15.76
CA ARG A 381 3.11 9.32 15.41
C ARG A 381 4.30 9.09 16.37
N PRO A 382 4.68 7.84 16.69
CA PRO A 382 5.74 7.59 17.65
C PRO A 382 7.08 8.09 17.13
N ALA A 383 7.94 8.58 18.02
CA ALA A 383 9.30 8.93 17.65
C ALA A 383 10.08 7.68 17.19
N LEU A 384 10.88 7.81 16.13
CA LEU A 384 11.64 6.71 15.56
C LEU A 384 12.93 6.51 16.38
N ASN A 385 12.98 5.48 17.22
CA ASN A 385 14.18 5.13 17.99
C ASN A 385 15.18 4.31 17.16
N ILE A 386 15.72 4.95 16.11
CA ILE A 386 16.64 4.33 15.14
C ILE A 386 17.86 3.74 15.84
N LYS A 387 18.45 4.49 16.78
CA LYS A 387 19.62 4.02 17.54
C LYS A 387 19.33 2.71 18.28
N ALA A 388 18.19 2.59 18.96
CA ALA A 388 17.82 1.35 19.65
C ALA A 388 17.62 0.19 18.68
N PHE A 389 16.89 0.42 17.57
CA PHE A 389 16.62 -0.60 16.56
C PHE A 389 17.91 -1.22 15.98
N PHE A 390 18.86 -0.38 15.55
CA PHE A 390 20.12 -0.86 14.95
C PHE A 390 21.16 -1.33 15.98
N SER A 391 20.96 -1.03 17.28
CA SER A 391 21.78 -1.57 18.37
C SER A 391 21.26 -2.91 18.90
N ASN A 392 20.02 -3.30 18.56
CA ASN A 392 19.40 -4.52 19.05
C ASN A 392 20.18 -5.76 18.55
N PRO A 393 20.63 -6.67 19.45
CA PRO A 393 21.39 -7.86 19.10
C PRO A 393 20.55 -8.95 18.41
N THR A 394 19.23 -8.81 18.24
CA THR A 394 18.35 -9.73 17.48
C THR A 394 18.63 -9.75 15.97
N SER A 395 19.89 -9.56 15.58
CA SER A 395 20.35 -9.80 14.22
C SER A 395 20.02 -11.23 13.82
N PRO A 396 19.28 -11.44 12.71
CA PRO A 396 18.99 -12.78 12.20
C PRO A 396 20.25 -13.48 11.64
N TYR A 397 21.37 -12.77 11.55
CA TYR A 397 22.67 -13.35 11.23
C TYR A 397 23.35 -13.89 12.49
N SER A 398 23.65 -15.19 12.48
CA SER A 398 24.43 -15.86 13.52
C SER A 398 25.62 -16.58 12.89
N GLN A 399 26.79 -16.49 13.51
CA GLN A 399 27.97 -17.27 13.11
C GLN A 399 27.77 -18.79 13.25
N PHE A 400 26.74 -19.19 13.99
CA PHE A 400 26.34 -20.59 14.18
C PHE A 400 25.06 -20.95 13.41
N ALA A 401 24.61 -20.10 12.47
CA ALA A 401 23.39 -20.34 11.73
C ALA A 401 23.53 -21.60 10.86
N ILE A 402 22.58 -22.53 11.01
CA ILE A 402 22.45 -23.72 10.14
C ILE A 402 22.19 -23.29 8.69
N THR A 403 21.46 -22.19 8.50
CA THR A 403 21.22 -21.56 7.20
C THR A 403 21.82 -20.14 7.21
N PRO A 404 23.01 -19.93 6.61
CA PRO A 404 23.72 -18.65 6.70
C PRO A 404 22.97 -17.46 6.09
N ASN A 405 22.09 -17.70 5.11
CA ASN A 405 21.20 -16.69 4.56
C ASN A 405 19.82 -16.76 5.24
N PRO A 406 19.51 -15.84 6.18
CA PRO A 406 18.26 -15.90 6.96
C PRO A 406 17.00 -15.76 6.11
N TRP A 407 17.08 -15.15 4.92
CA TRP A 407 15.94 -15.08 3.99
C TRP A 407 15.44 -16.46 3.58
N LEU A 408 16.31 -17.47 3.47
CA LEU A 408 15.88 -18.82 3.09
C LEU A 408 14.92 -19.42 4.12
N GLN A 409 15.23 -19.26 5.41
CA GLN A 409 14.36 -19.73 6.49
C GLN A 409 13.05 -18.93 6.51
N ILE A 410 13.12 -17.60 6.45
CA ILE A 410 11.94 -16.73 6.48
C ILE A 410 10.98 -17.04 5.33
N ILE A 411 11.49 -17.15 4.10
CA ILE A 411 10.64 -17.47 2.93
C ILE A 411 10.08 -18.88 3.04
N GLN A 412 10.85 -19.85 3.53
CA GLN A 412 10.36 -21.21 3.74
C GLN A 412 9.17 -21.27 4.72
N SER A 413 9.24 -20.54 5.84
CA SER A 413 8.13 -20.44 6.79
C SER A 413 6.96 -19.64 6.22
N THR A 414 7.24 -18.58 5.47
CA THR A 414 6.23 -17.73 4.81
C THR A 414 5.35 -18.51 3.84
N LEU A 415 5.93 -19.42 3.04
CA LEU A 415 5.22 -20.17 1.99
C LEU A 415 4.06 -21.03 2.51
N VAL A 416 4.11 -21.43 3.79
CA VAL A 416 3.10 -22.26 4.43
C VAL A 416 2.38 -21.52 5.57
N HIS A 417 2.63 -20.21 5.72
CA HIS A 417 1.96 -19.41 6.72
C HIS A 417 0.48 -19.20 6.35
N PRO A 418 -0.47 -19.38 7.28
CA PRO A 418 -1.89 -19.37 6.97
C PRO A 418 -2.50 -17.96 6.81
N ASP A 419 -1.80 -16.92 7.26
CA ASP A 419 -2.18 -15.52 7.08
C ASP A 419 -1.56 -14.96 5.79
N ASP A 420 -2.38 -14.43 4.88
CA ASP A 420 -1.95 -13.95 3.57
C ASP A 420 -1.16 -12.62 3.63
N HIS A 421 -1.29 -11.85 4.71
CA HIS A 421 -0.54 -10.61 4.92
C HIS A 421 0.94 -10.87 5.15
N VAL A 422 1.26 -11.97 5.83
CA VAL A 422 2.66 -12.38 6.06
C VAL A 422 3.38 -12.60 4.74
N GLY A 423 2.75 -13.30 3.79
CA GLY A 423 3.27 -13.47 2.43
C GLY A 423 3.62 -12.15 1.76
N LYS A 424 2.68 -11.20 1.76
CA LYS A 424 2.84 -9.88 1.12
C LYS A 424 3.99 -9.10 1.76
N LEU A 425 4.05 -9.06 3.09
CA LEU A 425 5.08 -8.32 3.83
C LEU A 425 6.47 -8.92 3.61
N GLN A 426 6.62 -10.23 3.80
CA GLN A 426 7.92 -10.89 3.67
C GLN A 426 8.44 -10.82 2.24
N ARG A 427 7.56 -10.89 1.24
CA ARG A 427 7.90 -10.65 -0.17
C ARG A 427 8.45 -9.23 -0.38
N ALA A 428 7.79 -8.20 0.15
CA ALA A 428 8.24 -6.81 0.00
C ALA A 428 9.61 -6.58 0.66
N LEU A 429 9.76 -7.01 1.91
CA LEU A 429 11.02 -6.87 2.65
C LEU A 429 12.17 -7.65 2.00
N ALA A 430 11.90 -8.85 1.48
CA ALA A 430 12.91 -9.65 0.77
C ALA A 430 13.35 -8.99 -0.54
N GLU A 431 12.46 -8.27 -1.22
CA GLU A 431 12.82 -7.50 -2.41
C GLU A 431 13.73 -6.31 -2.03
N TYR A 432 13.33 -5.53 -1.04
CA TYR A 432 14.10 -4.38 -0.59
C TYR A 432 15.46 -4.80 -0.03
N GLY A 433 15.51 -5.92 0.71
CA GLY A 433 16.74 -6.51 1.23
C GLY A 433 17.74 -6.89 0.14
N ALA A 434 17.32 -7.13 -1.10
CA ALA A 434 18.26 -7.38 -2.18
C ALA A 434 18.61 -6.18 -3.03
N LEU A 435 17.68 -5.24 -3.20
CA LEU A 435 17.99 -3.97 -3.83
C LEU A 435 18.97 -3.19 -2.97
N TRP A 436 18.77 -3.19 -1.64
CA TRP A 436 19.45 -2.26 -0.74
C TRP A 436 20.07 -2.89 0.51
N GLY A 437 20.07 -4.22 0.66
CA GLY A 437 20.73 -4.87 1.81
C GLY A 437 22.23 -4.62 1.91
N HIS A 438 22.87 -4.19 0.83
CA HIS A 438 24.28 -3.82 0.77
C HIS A 438 24.56 -2.36 1.18
N VAL A 439 23.53 -1.53 1.35
CA VAL A 439 23.67 -0.11 1.71
C VAL A 439 24.25 -0.01 3.12
N GLY A 440 25.38 0.69 3.26
CA GLY A 440 26.04 0.91 4.54
C GLY A 440 25.54 2.16 5.28
N LYS A 441 25.93 2.25 6.56
CA LYS A 441 25.69 3.43 7.40
C LYS A 441 26.22 4.71 6.76
N GLY A 442 25.55 5.83 7.04
CA GLY A 442 25.87 7.14 6.49
C GLY A 442 25.20 7.45 5.15
N TYR A 443 24.51 6.49 4.52
CA TYR A 443 23.79 6.71 3.26
C TYR A 443 22.75 7.84 3.37
N PHE A 444 22.01 7.89 4.49
CA PHE A 444 20.98 8.90 4.76
C PHE A 444 21.49 10.11 5.57
N LYS A 445 22.82 10.28 5.65
CA LYS A 445 23.41 11.44 6.32
C LYS A 445 23.00 12.73 5.60
N GLY A 446 22.54 13.72 6.38
CA GLY A 446 22.12 15.02 5.85
C GLY A 446 20.62 15.18 5.66
N THR A 447 19.83 14.13 5.92
CA THR A 447 18.39 14.29 6.19
C THR A 447 18.18 14.89 7.58
N GLU A 448 17.01 15.48 7.84
CA GLU A 448 16.67 16.06 9.16
C GLU A 448 16.26 15.00 10.18
N LEU A 449 16.13 13.73 9.77
CA LEU A 449 15.75 12.66 10.66
C LEU A 449 16.89 12.32 11.63
N LYS A 450 16.58 12.41 12.91
CA LYS A 450 17.52 12.11 13.99
C LYS A 450 18.09 10.69 13.83
N ASP A 451 19.40 10.56 13.98
CA ASP A 451 20.15 9.30 13.88
C ASP A 451 20.07 8.60 12.50
N ALA A 452 19.64 9.30 11.43
CA ALA A 452 19.51 8.72 10.10
C ALA A 452 20.82 8.15 9.52
N GLU A 453 21.97 8.64 9.96
CA GLU A 453 23.28 8.10 9.59
C GLU A 453 23.51 6.67 10.10
N LEU A 454 22.73 6.19 11.08
CA LEU A 454 22.81 4.83 11.59
C LEU A 454 22.01 3.82 10.76
N ILE A 455 21.12 4.30 9.89
CA ILE A 455 20.28 3.44 9.04
C ILE A 455 21.17 2.76 7.99
N ASP A 456 21.01 1.44 7.86
CA ASP A 456 21.68 0.62 6.85
C ASP A 456 20.72 -0.45 6.27
N GLY A 457 21.20 -1.18 5.26
CA GLY A 457 20.47 -2.21 4.55
C GLY A 457 19.96 -3.37 5.42
N THR A 458 20.44 -3.51 6.65
CA THR A 458 19.95 -4.53 7.58
C THR A 458 18.54 -4.23 8.10
N LEU A 459 18.01 -3.02 7.86
CA LEU A 459 16.62 -2.65 8.18
C LEU A 459 15.62 -3.72 7.74
N PHE A 460 15.71 -4.17 6.50
CA PHE A 460 14.71 -5.05 5.89
C PHE A 460 14.70 -6.43 6.52
N ILE A 461 15.87 -7.04 6.69
CA ILE A 461 16.00 -8.38 7.27
C ILE A 461 15.71 -8.39 8.77
N ARG A 462 16.10 -7.34 9.50
CA ARG A 462 15.73 -7.17 10.92
C ARG A 462 14.21 -7.05 11.08
N THR A 463 13.57 -6.23 10.26
CA THR A 463 12.11 -6.06 10.25
C THR A 463 11.40 -7.38 9.91
N ALA A 464 11.91 -8.12 8.91
CA ALA A 464 11.39 -9.41 8.52
C ALA A 464 11.46 -10.44 9.65
N GLY A 465 12.60 -10.52 10.34
CA GLY A 465 12.81 -11.40 11.49
C GLY A 465 11.95 -11.05 12.70
N LEU A 466 11.83 -9.76 13.04
CA LEU A 466 10.94 -9.28 14.11
C LEU A 466 9.47 -9.62 13.82
N ASN A 467 9.02 -9.39 12.58
CA ASN A 467 7.67 -9.78 12.18
C ASN A 467 7.47 -11.30 12.22
N ALA A 468 8.42 -12.10 11.71
CA ALA A 468 8.32 -13.55 11.74
C ALA A 468 8.21 -14.09 13.19
N GLY A 469 9.01 -13.55 14.11
CA GLY A 469 8.89 -13.89 15.54
C GLY A 469 7.57 -13.42 16.18
N ARG A 470 6.95 -12.35 15.66
CA ARG A 470 5.67 -11.83 16.17
C ARG A 470 4.45 -12.60 15.66
N VAL A 471 4.46 -13.00 14.38
CA VAL A 471 3.35 -13.74 13.75
C VAL A 471 3.43 -15.25 13.92
N GLY A 472 4.60 -15.73 14.34
CA GLY A 472 4.86 -17.12 14.69
C GLY A 472 5.53 -17.91 13.57
N TRP A 473 6.47 -18.76 13.95
CA TRP A 473 7.16 -19.73 13.10
C TRP A 473 6.32 -21.01 12.94
N VAL A 474 5.16 -20.88 12.27
CA VAL A 474 4.15 -21.96 12.19
C VAL A 474 4.73 -23.25 11.61
N ARG A 475 5.60 -23.15 10.59
CA ARG A 475 6.29 -24.31 10.02
C ARG A 475 7.19 -25.01 11.03
N GLU A 476 7.84 -24.24 11.89
CA GLU A 476 8.77 -24.71 12.92
C GLU A 476 8.05 -25.27 14.16
N GLY A 477 6.71 -25.28 14.16
CA GLY A 477 5.88 -25.89 15.20
C GLY A 477 5.27 -24.90 16.19
N GLU A 478 5.42 -23.59 15.98
CA GLU A 478 4.71 -22.59 16.78
C GLU A 478 3.21 -22.59 16.45
N PRO A 479 2.35 -22.22 17.42
CA PRO A 479 0.91 -22.17 17.19
C PRO A 479 0.56 -21.24 16.03
N GLN A 480 -0.41 -21.66 15.22
CA GLN A 480 -1.03 -20.77 14.25
C GLN A 480 -1.71 -19.60 14.97
N LEU A 481 -1.24 -18.39 14.70
CA LEU A 481 -1.94 -17.18 15.08
C LEU A 481 -3.05 -16.91 14.05
N THR A 482 -4.23 -16.53 14.55
CA THR A 482 -5.27 -15.91 13.71
C THR A 482 -4.88 -14.48 13.36
N GLU A 483 -5.47 -13.88 12.33
CA GLU A 483 -5.24 -12.47 11.98
C GLU A 483 -5.37 -11.54 13.20
N SER A 484 -6.42 -11.74 14.02
CA SER A 484 -6.69 -10.96 15.24
C SER A 484 -5.62 -11.10 16.34
N THR A 485 -4.78 -12.12 16.25
CA THR A 485 -3.69 -12.40 17.20
C THR A 485 -2.29 -12.20 16.60
N ALA A 486 -2.17 -12.30 15.27
CA ALA A 486 -0.94 -12.11 14.51
C ALA A 486 -0.61 -10.62 14.33
N TRP A 487 -1.64 -9.78 14.17
CA TRP A 487 -1.48 -8.35 13.90
C TRP A 487 -2.01 -7.49 15.06
N ASP A 488 -1.34 -6.37 15.28
CA ASP A 488 -1.70 -5.41 16.32
C ASP A 488 -2.60 -4.30 15.74
N TYR A 489 -3.75 -4.10 16.39
CA TYR A 489 -4.73 -3.06 16.03
C TYR A 489 -4.73 -1.86 16.99
N ARG A 490 -4.01 -1.96 18.11
CA ARG A 490 -3.98 -0.98 19.20
C ARG A 490 -3.21 0.31 18.91
N GLY A 491 -2.45 0.37 17.81
CA GLY A 491 -1.59 1.51 17.47
C GLY A 491 -0.29 1.55 18.29
N LEU A 492 0.44 2.65 18.17
CA LEU A 492 1.77 2.88 18.73
C LEU A 492 1.75 4.02 19.76
N PHE A 493 0.75 4.01 20.65
CA PHE A 493 0.56 5.04 21.66
C PHE A 493 1.45 4.78 22.90
N PRO A 494 1.99 5.83 23.56
CA PRO A 494 2.69 5.68 24.82
C PRO A 494 1.79 5.06 25.90
N ALA A 495 2.36 4.20 26.75
CA ALA A 495 1.64 3.48 27.82
C ALA A 495 0.83 4.40 28.77
N ALA A 496 1.16 5.69 28.87
CA ALA A 496 0.46 6.66 29.71
C ALA A 496 -0.99 6.97 29.28
N ASN A 497 -1.42 6.53 28.08
CA ASN A 497 -2.79 6.67 27.60
C ASN A 497 -3.66 5.41 27.82
N ALA A 498 -3.08 4.34 28.38
CA ALA A 498 -3.83 3.19 28.88
C ALA A 498 -4.08 3.39 30.38
N LYS A 499 -5.12 4.15 30.76
CA LYS A 499 -5.64 4.04 32.13
C LYS A 499 -6.47 2.77 32.22
N VAL A 500 -6.03 1.92 33.15
CA VAL A 500 -6.58 0.62 33.60
C VAL A 500 -8.09 0.55 33.56
#